data_AF-A0A353R942-F1
#
_entry.id   AF-A0A353R942-F1
#
_cell.length_a   1.000
_cell.length_b   1.000
_cell.length_c   1.000
_cell.angle_alpha   90.00
_cell.angle_beta   90.00
_cell.angle_gamma   90.00
#
_symmetry.space_group_name_H-M   'P 1'
#
loop_
_entity.id
_entity.type
_entity.pdbx_description
1 polymer ?
#
loop_
_entity_poly.entity_id
_entity_poly.type
_entity_poly.pdbx_seq_one_letter_code
_entity_poly.pdbx_strand_id
1 'polypeptide(L)'
;EWTQLTDYLGGLSVAGGKMKEAGLDHWKEPNTGATNLSGFTALPGGCRNHSGTFSPTNDPAISANYGYWWSSTASEYANFSWYRALSSDNANVHNGSSDTYGIAVGYSVRCVRD
;
A
#
# COMPACT_ATOMS: atom_id res chain seq x y z
N GLU A 1 -1.11 -11.39 -10.24
CA GLU A 1 -0.80 -10.04 -9.68
C GLU A 1 -0.37 -10.14 -8.22
N TRP A 2 -1.08 -9.56 -7.25
CA TRP A 2 -0.57 -9.35 -5.88
C TRP A 2 -0.01 -10.60 -5.19
N THR A 3 -0.74 -11.72 -5.19
CA THR A 3 -0.25 -12.98 -4.57
C THR A 3 1.02 -13.49 -5.24
N GLN A 4 1.06 -13.53 -6.58
CA GLN A 4 2.24 -13.95 -7.34
C GLN A 4 3.45 -13.04 -7.06
N LEU A 5 3.23 -11.71 -6.96
CA LEU A 5 4.28 -10.76 -6.60
C LEU A 5 4.79 -11.02 -5.18
N THR A 6 3.91 -11.22 -4.20
CA THR A 6 4.34 -11.47 -2.82
C THR A 6 5.04 -12.81 -2.66
N ASP A 7 4.60 -13.85 -3.38
CA ASP A 7 5.21 -15.18 -3.37
C ASP A 7 6.60 -15.15 -4.02
N TYR A 8 6.74 -14.50 -5.18
CA TYR A 8 8.02 -14.24 -5.85
C TYR A 8 9.01 -13.52 -4.93
N LEU A 9 8.53 -12.60 -4.10
CA LEU A 9 9.34 -11.84 -3.15
C LEU A 9 9.63 -12.60 -1.84
N GLY A 10 9.14 -13.82 -1.66
CA GLY A 10 9.40 -14.67 -0.48
C GLY A 10 8.33 -14.62 0.62
N GLY A 11 7.12 -14.19 0.28
CA GLY A 11 5.95 -14.19 1.17
C GLY A 11 5.63 -12.84 1.81
N LEU A 12 4.41 -12.74 2.35
CA LEU A 12 3.82 -11.49 2.86
C LEU A 12 4.64 -10.81 3.97
N SER A 13 5.44 -11.54 4.74
CA SER A 13 6.25 -11.01 5.86
C SER A 13 7.53 -10.28 5.45
N VAL A 14 7.96 -10.42 4.18
CA VAL A 14 9.20 -9.81 3.67
C VAL A 14 8.99 -9.05 2.35
N ALA A 15 7.91 -9.36 1.62
CA ALA A 15 7.63 -8.75 0.33
C ALA A 15 7.48 -7.23 0.41
N GLY A 16 6.86 -6.70 1.47
CA GLY A 16 6.63 -5.26 1.62
C GLY A 16 7.93 -4.44 1.64
N GLY A 17 8.96 -4.93 2.35
CA GLY A 17 10.31 -4.33 2.30
C GLY A 17 10.92 -4.36 0.90
N LYS A 18 10.77 -5.46 0.15
CA LYS A 18 11.25 -5.56 -1.23
C LYS A 18 10.43 -4.73 -2.24
N MET A 19 9.26 -4.23 -1.83
CA MET A 19 8.38 -3.39 -2.65
C MET A 19 8.57 -1.90 -2.43
N LYS A 20 8.86 -1.46 -1.20
CA LYS A 20 9.10 -0.05 -0.88
C LYS A 20 10.32 0.49 -1.63
N GLU A 21 10.22 1.77 -2.03
CA GLU A 21 11.38 2.59 -2.35
C GLU A 21 12.45 2.46 -1.24
N ALA A 22 13.71 2.30 -1.64
CA ALA A 22 14.83 2.20 -0.73
C ALA A 22 15.35 3.58 -0.35
N GLY A 23 15.85 3.73 0.88
CA GLY A 23 16.20 5.04 1.44
C GLY A 23 15.03 5.68 2.20
N LEU A 24 15.11 7.00 2.41
CA LEU A 24 14.18 7.78 3.25
C LEU A 24 13.70 9.06 2.55
N ASP A 25 13.81 9.14 1.22
CA ASP A 25 13.46 10.33 0.44
C ASP A 25 11.95 10.64 0.55
N HIS A 26 11.11 9.60 0.55
CA HIS A 26 9.67 9.73 0.79
C HIS A 26 9.17 8.97 2.02
N TRP A 27 9.73 7.80 2.34
CA TRP A 27 9.33 7.00 3.50
C TRP A 27 9.94 7.53 4.80
N LYS A 28 9.13 7.54 5.86
CA LYS A 28 9.62 7.85 7.20
C LYS A 28 10.56 6.75 7.71
N GLU A 29 11.57 7.15 8.48
CA GLU A 29 12.37 6.26 9.30
C GLU A 29 11.44 5.42 10.21
N PRO A 30 11.65 4.09 10.34
CA PRO A 30 12.82 3.30 9.92
C PRO A 30 12.84 2.82 8.46
N ASN A 31 11.73 2.94 7.72
CA ASN A 31 11.51 2.26 6.44
C ASN A 31 11.98 0.78 6.43
N THR A 32 11.62 0.02 7.47
CA THR A 32 12.07 -1.35 7.78
C THR A 32 12.06 -2.26 6.55
N GLY A 33 13.22 -2.85 6.26
CA GLY A 33 13.42 -3.83 5.20
C GLY A 33 13.36 -3.30 3.77
N ALA A 34 13.31 -1.97 3.57
CA ALA A 34 13.22 -1.37 2.25
C ALA A 34 14.45 -1.64 1.38
N THR A 35 14.22 -2.26 0.22
CA THR A 35 15.29 -2.63 -0.73
C THR A 35 14.91 -2.45 -2.20
N ASN A 36 13.63 -2.22 -2.51
CA ASN A 36 13.09 -2.10 -3.87
C ASN A 36 13.50 -3.22 -4.87
N LEU A 37 13.91 -4.41 -4.39
CA LEU A 37 14.36 -5.51 -5.26
C LEU A 37 13.26 -6.07 -6.20
N SER A 38 12.00 -5.71 -5.97
CA SER A 38 10.89 -6.01 -6.87
C SER A 38 10.81 -5.11 -8.11
N GLY A 39 11.51 -3.98 -8.13
CA GLY A 39 11.28 -2.89 -9.10
C GLY A 39 9.94 -2.17 -8.93
N PHE A 40 9.10 -2.55 -7.96
CA PHE A 40 7.80 -1.93 -7.76
C PHE A 40 7.92 -0.46 -7.40
N THR A 41 8.90 -0.07 -6.58
CA THR A 41 9.13 1.33 -6.15
C THR A 41 7.87 1.90 -5.51
N ALA A 42 7.43 1.28 -4.41
CA ALA A 42 6.25 1.71 -3.68
C ALA A 42 6.60 3.00 -2.95
N LEU A 43 5.88 4.07 -3.26
CA LEU A 43 5.96 5.35 -2.55
C LEU A 43 4.89 5.40 -1.45
N PRO A 44 5.14 6.11 -0.35
CA PRO A 44 4.11 6.47 0.60
C PRO A 44 3.20 7.56 0.01
N GLY A 45 2.07 7.82 0.67
CA GLY A 45 1.12 8.83 0.20
C GLY A 45 -0.24 8.79 0.90
N GLY A 46 -0.45 7.87 1.83
CA GLY A 46 -1.73 7.71 2.52
C GLY A 46 -2.87 7.32 1.58
N CYS A 47 -4.06 7.79 1.92
CA CYS A 47 -5.32 7.52 1.23
C CYS A 47 -6.25 8.73 1.31
N ARG A 48 -7.28 8.79 0.46
CA ARG A 48 -8.42 9.68 0.66
C ARG A 48 -9.50 8.94 1.45
N ASN A 49 -9.99 9.49 2.55
CA ASN A 49 -11.09 8.89 3.30
C ASN A 49 -12.45 9.13 2.61
N HIS A 50 -13.52 8.52 3.15
CA HIS A 50 -14.87 8.61 2.58
C HIS A 50 -15.42 10.06 2.55
N SER A 51 -15.04 10.90 3.51
CA SER A 51 -15.40 12.33 3.58
C SER A 51 -14.61 13.21 2.61
N GLY A 52 -13.67 12.65 1.85
CA GLY A 52 -12.83 13.39 0.91
C GLY A 52 -11.54 13.97 1.49
N THR A 53 -11.32 13.85 2.80
CA THR A 53 -10.06 14.27 3.45
C THR A 53 -8.95 13.30 3.08
N PHE A 54 -7.77 13.82 2.72
CA PHE A 54 -6.57 12.99 2.63
C PHE A 54 -6.11 12.61 4.04
N SER A 55 -6.10 11.30 4.30
CA SER A 55 -5.62 10.69 5.51
C SER A 55 -4.27 10.04 5.22
N PRO A 56 -3.24 10.31 6.01
CA PRO A 56 -3.29 11.10 7.23
C PRO A 56 -3.28 12.61 6.96
N THR A 57 -3.86 13.34 7.89
CA THR A 57 -4.39 14.71 7.76
C THR A 57 -3.33 15.76 7.43
N ASN A 58 -3.14 16.08 6.15
CA ASN A 58 -2.29 17.18 5.64
C ASN A 58 -0.82 17.20 6.14
N ASP A 59 -0.41 16.19 6.90
CA ASP A 59 0.87 16.12 7.60
C ASP A 59 1.80 15.19 6.81
N PRO A 60 2.84 15.74 6.15
CA PRO A 60 3.74 14.95 5.33
C PRO A 60 4.46 13.86 6.14
N ALA A 61 4.73 14.10 7.43
CA ALA A 61 5.40 13.15 8.31
C ALA A 61 4.50 11.97 8.68
N ILE A 62 3.17 12.13 8.64
CA ILE A 62 2.26 11.00 8.79
C ILE A 62 2.07 10.29 7.44
N SER A 63 1.93 11.01 6.31
CA SER A 63 1.70 10.37 5.00
C SER A 63 2.89 9.50 4.57
N ALA A 64 4.10 9.90 4.96
CA ALA A 64 5.36 9.14 4.81
C ALA A 64 5.37 7.76 5.52
N ASN A 65 4.42 7.44 6.40
CA ASN A 65 4.36 6.12 7.07
C ASN A 65 3.60 5.07 6.27
N TYR A 66 2.73 5.45 5.34
CA TYR A 66 1.79 4.49 4.73
C TYR A 66 1.61 4.73 3.23
N GLY A 67 1.56 3.63 2.49
CA GLY A 67 1.10 3.60 1.10
C GLY A 67 -0.02 2.57 0.96
N TYR A 68 -1.06 2.91 0.20
CA TYR A 68 -2.22 2.06 -0.05
C TYR A 68 -2.45 1.92 -1.54
N TRP A 69 -2.71 0.70 -2.02
CA TRP A 69 -3.01 0.40 -3.42
C TRP A 69 -4.27 -0.43 -3.57
N TRP A 70 -5.06 -0.12 -4.59
CA TRP A 70 -6.21 -0.96 -4.96
C TRP A 70 -5.78 -2.35 -5.46
N SER A 71 -6.54 -3.37 -5.10
CA SER A 71 -6.51 -4.68 -5.76
C SER A 71 -7.53 -4.67 -6.91
N SER A 72 -7.19 -5.30 -8.03
CA SER A 72 -8.16 -5.60 -9.11
C SER A 72 -9.12 -6.74 -8.76
N THR A 73 -8.87 -7.46 -7.68
CA THR A 73 -9.76 -8.49 -7.12
C THR A 73 -11.01 -7.83 -6.53
N ALA A 74 -12.18 -8.20 -7.04
CA ALA A 74 -13.46 -7.79 -6.46
C ALA A 74 -13.66 -8.38 -5.05
N SER A 75 -14.44 -7.70 -4.21
CA SER A 75 -14.92 -8.26 -2.95
C SER A 75 -16.20 -9.06 -3.17
N GLU A 76 -16.43 -10.06 -2.32
CA GLU A 76 -17.69 -10.81 -2.26
C GLU A 76 -18.82 -10.00 -1.61
N TYR A 77 -18.47 -8.94 -0.86
CA TYR A 77 -19.42 -8.07 -0.17
C TYR A 77 -19.68 -6.77 -0.93
N ALA A 78 -20.96 -6.42 -1.11
CA ALA A 78 -21.36 -5.18 -1.76
C ALA A 78 -20.80 -3.94 -1.05
N ASN A 79 -20.20 -3.03 -1.83
CA ASN A 79 -19.49 -1.81 -1.40
C ASN A 79 -18.13 -2.02 -0.73
N PHE A 80 -17.62 -3.25 -0.61
CA PHE A 80 -16.25 -3.52 -0.15
C PHE A 80 -15.31 -3.68 -1.35
N SER A 81 -14.06 -3.30 -1.17
CA SER A 81 -12.99 -3.44 -2.17
C SER A 81 -11.68 -3.82 -1.47
N TRP A 82 -10.92 -4.73 -2.07
CA TRP A 82 -9.64 -5.17 -1.51
C TRP A 82 -8.53 -4.15 -1.80
N TYR A 83 -7.69 -3.88 -0.80
CA TYR A 83 -6.50 -3.06 -0.93
C TYR A 83 -5.28 -3.76 -0.32
N ARG A 84 -4.09 -3.32 -0.74
CA ARG A 84 -2.82 -3.65 -0.10
C ARG A 84 -2.26 -2.42 0.58
N ALA A 85 -1.68 -2.59 1.76
CA ALA A 85 -1.02 -1.51 2.48
C ALA A 85 0.41 -1.90 2.85
N LEU A 86 1.30 -0.91 2.77
CA LEU A 86 2.69 -0.96 3.22
C LEU A 86 2.89 0.09 4.31
N SER A 87 3.81 -0.19 5.24
CA SER A 87 4.17 0.73 6.32
C SER A 87 5.68 0.97 6.37
N SER A 88 6.09 2.16 6.82
CA SER A 88 7.47 2.46 7.23
C SER A 88 8.00 1.44 8.23
N ASP A 89 7.19 1.02 9.19
CA ASP A 89 7.71 0.41 10.43
C ASP A 89 7.98 -1.09 10.30
N ASN A 90 7.45 -1.75 9.26
CA ASN A 90 7.62 -3.18 9.03
C ASN A 90 7.83 -3.52 7.54
N ALA A 91 8.25 -4.76 7.28
CA ALA A 91 8.51 -5.30 5.95
C ALA A 91 7.31 -6.07 5.35
N ASN A 92 6.14 -6.05 6.00
CA ASN A 92 5.00 -6.86 5.60
C ASN A 92 4.17 -6.20 4.50
N VAL A 93 3.47 -7.01 3.70
CA VAL A 93 2.32 -6.58 2.89
C VAL A 93 1.05 -6.88 3.67
N HIS A 94 0.30 -5.84 3.99
CA HIS A 94 -0.99 -5.95 4.69
C HIS A 94 -2.11 -6.04 3.67
N ASN A 95 -3.06 -6.95 3.90
CA ASN A 95 -4.27 -7.10 3.10
C ASN A 95 -5.45 -6.56 3.90
N GLY A 96 -6.21 -5.63 3.32
CA GLY A 96 -7.41 -5.09 3.97
C GLY A 96 -8.58 -4.99 2.99
N SER A 97 -9.79 -5.07 3.53
CA SER A 97 -11.01 -4.67 2.84
C SER A 97 -11.36 -3.26 3.27
N SER A 98 -11.70 -2.38 2.34
CA SER A 98 -12.33 -1.10 2.67
C SER A 98 -13.72 -1.33 3.27
N ASP A 99 -14.08 -0.56 4.30
CA ASP A 99 -15.37 -0.63 5.02
C ASP A 99 -16.61 -0.43 4.12
N THR A 100 -17.82 -0.34 4.70
CA THR A 100 -19.09 -0.07 4.00
C THR A 100 -19.06 1.16 3.07
N TYR A 101 -18.14 2.10 3.29
CA TYR A 101 -17.86 3.26 2.42
C TYR A 101 -16.84 2.96 1.32
N GLY A 102 -16.63 1.70 0.93
CA GLY A 102 -15.43 1.26 0.24
C GLY A 102 -15.20 1.80 -1.15
N ILE A 103 -16.25 2.26 -1.83
CA ILE A 103 -16.15 2.99 -3.11
C ILE A 103 -15.82 4.48 -2.94
N ALA A 104 -15.96 5.02 -1.72
CA ALA A 104 -15.78 6.45 -1.42
C ALA A 104 -14.37 6.78 -0.91
N VAL A 105 -13.53 5.80 -0.60
CA VAL A 105 -12.09 6.01 -0.28
C VAL A 105 -11.25 6.09 -1.56
N GLY A 106 -10.04 6.62 -1.46
CA GLY A 106 -9.09 6.69 -2.58
C GLY A 106 -7.74 6.09 -2.21
N TYR A 107 -7.34 5.04 -2.90
CA TYR A 107 -6.01 4.45 -2.84
C TYR A 107 -5.30 4.60 -4.20
N SER A 108 -3.98 4.44 -4.21
CA SER A 108 -3.19 4.50 -5.43
C SER A 108 -3.56 3.38 -6.40
N VAL A 109 -3.64 3.71 -7.69
CA VAL A 109 -3.76 2.74 -8.77
C VAL A 109 -2.40 2.52 -9.44
N ARG A 110 -2.19 1.32 -9.97
CA ARG A 110 -1.07 1.01 -10.86
C ARG A 110 -1.60 0.20 -12.04
N CYS A 111 -1.30 0.65 -13.25
CA CYS A 111 -1.55 -0.14 -14.44
C CYS A 111 -0.54 -1.28 -14.51
N VAL A 112 -1.02 -2.50 -14.79
CA VAL A 112 -0.20 -3.65 -15.14
C VAL A 112 -0.29 -3.81 -16.65
N ARG A 113 0.82 -4.19 -17.29
CA ARG A 113 0.89 -4.48 -18.73
C ARG A 113 0.77 -5.99 -18.96
N ASP A 114 0.08 -6.36 -20.02
CA ASP A 114 -0.04 -7.72 -20.55
C ASP A 114 1.10 -8.10 -21.53
#